data_AF-A0A238XJJ9-F1
#
_entry.id   AF-A0A238XJJ9-F1
#
_cell.length_a   1.000
_cell.length_b   1.000
_cell.length_c   1.000
_cell.angle_alpha   90.00
_cell.angle_beta   90.00
_cell.angle_gamma   90.00
#
_symmetry.space_group_name_H-M   'P 1'
#
loop_
_entity.id
_entity.type
_entity.pdbx_description
1 polymer ?
#
loop_
_entity_poly.entity_id
_entity_poly.type
_entity_poly.pdbx_seq_one_letter_code
_entity_poly.pdbx_strand_id
1 'polypeptide(L)'
;MADKKRVNLMVSPETKTEWDNAVEDSTEYSSLSDLVRKSVAHELSQPPGAASRTAKGRETTQPAETEAQTEAIEQITKTLSRMETTLSDLDSRLTNVEQEVTASARADLKNEVFGALPEYDSEDSPDGKSAAEIAEEINSQRDRVSDVLTRLEEQTGAIRVTASEEGQQFYAREGGL
;
A
#
# COMPACT_ATOMS: atom_id res chain seq x y z
N MET A 1 2.03 -6.50 -45.37
CA MET A 1 3.25 -5.77 -44.96
C MET A 1 3.03 -4.31 -45.32
N ALA A 2 2.87 -3.41 -44.35
CA ALA A 2 2.65 -2.00 -44.65
C ALA A 2 3.94 -1.37 -45.22
N ASP A 3 3.85 -0.69 -46.36
CA ASP A 3 4.94 0.05 -46.98
C ASP A 3 5.49 1.12 -46.01
N LYS A 4 6.69 0.88 -45.47
CA LYS A 4 7.37 1.83 -44.57
C LYS A 4 8.25 2.75 -45.40
N LYS A 5 7.93 4.05 -45.43
CA LYS A 5 8.78 5.07 -46.04
C LYS A 5 9.83 5.55 -45.04
N ARG A 6 11.10 5.64 -45.46
CA ARG A 6 12.20 6.17 -44.64
C ARG A 6 12.24 7.70 -44.74
N VAL A 7 12.36 8.36 -43.60
CA VAL A 7 12.52 9.81 -43.48
C VAL A 7 13.86 10.07 -42.80
N ASN A 8 14.73 10.85 -43.44
CA ASN A 8 16.00 11.29 -42.87
C ASN A 8 15.86 12.74 -42.43
N LEU A 9 16.19 13.01 -41.16
CA LEU A 9 16.15 14.34 -40.56
C LEU A 9 17.57 14.75 -40.15
N MET A 10 17.99 15.96 -40.52
CA MET A 10 19.19 16.57 -39.98
C MET A 10 18.79 17.61 -38.93
N VAL A 11 19.45 17.55 -37.77
CA VAL A 11 19.27 18.48 -36.67
C VAL A 11 20.62 19.02 -36.23
N SER A 12 20.64 20.17 -35.57
CA SER A 12 21.85 20.70 -34.96
C SER A 12 22.35 19.77 -33.85
N PRO A 13 23.68 19.78 -33.55
CA PRO A 13 24.23 18.94 -32.50
C PRO A 13 23.63 19.24 -31.13
N GLU A 14 23.31 20.51 -30.84
CA GLU A 14 22.69 20.92 -29.57
C GLU A 14 21.28 20.33 -29.40
N THR A 15 20.45 20.41 -30.44
CA THR A 15 19.10 19.83 -30.44
C THR A 15 19.15 18.31 -30.35
N LYS A 16 20.16 17.67 -30.95
CA LYS A 16 20.36 16.23 -30.80
C LYS A 16 20.65 15.84 -29.34
N THR A 17 21.55 16.57 -28.67
CA THR A 17 21.87 16.32 -27.27
C THR A 17 20.66 16.51 -26.36
N GLU A 18 19.85 17.56 -26.60
CA GLU A 18 18.61 17.79 -25.86
C GLU A 18 17.63 16.62 -26.00
N TRP A 19 17.48 16.09 -27.22
CA TRP A 19 16.58 14.96 -27.47
C TRP A 19 17.11 13.64 -26.91
N ASP A 20 18.43 13.41 -26.98
CA ASP A 20 19.06 12.23 -26.37
C ASP A 20 18.85 12.25 -24.85
N ASN A 21 19.11 13.38 -24.18
CA ASN A 21 18.84 13.53 -22.75
C ASN A 21 17.36 13.31 -22.41
N ALA A 22 16.44 13.87 -23.20
CA ALA A 22 15.00 13.69 -22.99
C ALA A 22 14.53 12.23 -23.12
N VAL A 23 15.23 11.41 -23.91
CA VAL A 23 14.96 9.97 -24.05
C VAL A 23 15.62 9.20 -22.91
N GLU A 24 16.82 9.58 -22.47
CA GLU A 24 17.53 8.92 -21.37
C GLU A 24 16.88 9.17 -20.00
N ASP A 25 16.36 10.38 -19.77
CA ASP A 25 15.75 10.79 -18.50
C ASP A 25 14.27 10.41 -18.36
N SER A 26 13.62 9.91 -19.44
CA SER A 26 12.19 9.62 -19.46
C SER A 26 11.87 8.17 -19.81
N THR A 27 11.00 7.54 -19.01
CA THR A 27 10.42 6.23 -19.35
C THR A 27 9.36 6.31 -20.45
N GLU A 28 8.98 7.52 -20.89
CA GLU A 28 7.92 7.74 -21.86
C GLU A 28 8.38 7.53 -23.31
N TYR A 29 9.69 7.62 -23.58
CA TYR A 29 10.26 7.50 -24.91
C TYR A 29 11.25 6.34 -24.98
N SER A 30 11.04 5.44 -25.95
CA SER A 30 11.91 4.28 -26.12
C SER A 30 13.14 4.55 -27.01
N SER A 31 13.09 5.60 -27.84
CA SER A 31 14.16 6.03 -28.73
C SER A 31 13.85 7.42 -29.32
N LEU A 32 14.83 8.10 -29.90
CA LEU A 32 14.62 9.36 -30.64
C LEU A 32 13.54 9.24 -31.72
N SER A 33 13.47 8.09 -32.41
CA SER A 33 12.45 7.85 -33.44
C SER A 33 11.03 7.76 -32.85
N ASP A 34 10.92 7.26 -31.62
CA ASP A 34 9.65 7.18 -30.88
C ASP A 34 9.23 8.57 -30.36
N LEU A 35 10.19 9.35 -29.84
CA LEU A 35 10.00 10.74 -29.46
C LEU A 35 9.48 11.57 -30.65
N VAL A 36 10.19 11.57 -31.78
CA VAL A 36 9.78 12.32 -32.98
C VAL A 36 8.40 11.89 -33.46
N ARG A 37 8.09 10.58 -33.46
CA ARG A 37 6.77 10.09 -33.87
C ARG A 37 5.67 10.58 -32.95
N LYS A 38 5.87 10.51 -31.63
CA LYS A 38 4.88 10.98 -30.64
C LYS A 38 4.69 12.49 -30.71
N SER A 39 5.77 13.26 -30.82
CA SER A 39 5.69 14.71 -30.97
C SER A 39 4.96 15.14 -32.24
N VAL A 40 5.25 14.50 -33.39
CA VAL A 40 4.53 14.78 -34.65
C VAL A 40 3.07 14.35 -34.57
N ALA A 41 2.77 13.19 -33.97
CA ALA A 41 1.38 12.77 -33.76
C ALA A 41 0.61 13.74 -32.86
N HIS A 42 1.26 14.24 -31.80
CA HIS A 42 0.71 15.25 -30.91
C HIS A 42 0.43 16.56 -31.66
N GLU A 43 1.40 17.07 -32.44
CA GLU A 43 1.22 18.29 -33.24
C GLU A 43 0.08 18.16 -34.27
N LEU A 44 0.00 17.01 -34.96
CA LEU A 44 -1.06 16.75 -35.93
C LEU A 44 -2.43 16.54 -35.29
N SER A 45 -2.48 16.10 -34.03
CA SER A 45 -3.72 15.95 -33.28
C SER A 45 -4.27 17.27 -32.75
N GLN A 46 -3.46 18.33 -32.74
CA GLN A 46 -3.91 19.67 -32.40
C GLN A 46 -4.51 20.36 -33.64
N PRO A 47 -5.68 21.01 -33.52
CA PRO A 47 -6.25 21.77 -34.63
C PRO A 47 -5.29 22.90 -35.04
N PRO A 48 -5.13 23.18 -36.36
CA PRO A 48 -4.18 24.17 -36.85
C PRO A 48 -4.53 25.55 -36.28
N GLY A 49 -3.71 26.02 -35.34
CA GLY A 49 -3.92 27.26 -34.58
C GLY A 49 -3.48 27.21 -33.12
N ALA A 50 -3.25 26.02 -32.55
CA ALA A 50 -2.77 25.89 -31.17
C ALA A 50 -1.26 26.19 -31.00
N ALA A 51 -0.45 25.99 -32.04
CA ALA A 51 1.01 26.11 -32.00
C ALA A 51 1.58 27.54 -32.24
N SER A 52 0.79 28.59 -32.01
CA SER A 52 1.29 29.97 -32.09
C SER A 52 0.95 30.80 -30.86
N ARG A 53 1.36 30.35 -29.67
CA ARG A 53 1.30 31.19 -28.45
C ARG A 53 2.49 30.98 -27.52
N THR A 54 3.69 31.37 -27.95
CA THR A 54 4.74 31.90 -27.05
C THR A 54 5.56 33.01 -27.71
N ALA A 55 4.90 34.05 -28.23
CA ALA A 55 5.55 35.35 -28.37
C ALA A 55 4.50 36.48 -28.36
N LYS A 56 4.45 37.19 -27.23
CA LYS A 56 3.92 38.56 -27.06
C LYS A 56 2.54 38.88 -27.66
N GLY A 57 1.56 38.93 -26.76
CA GLY A 57 0.48 39.93 -26.77
C GLY A 57 -0.50 39.90 -27.93
N ARG A 58 -1.69 39.32 -27.70
CA ARG A 58 -2.93 39.85 -28.28
C ARG A 58 -4.15 39.29 -27.56
N GLU A 59 -4.93 40.18 -26.97
CA GLU A 59 -6.33 39.96 -26.67
C GLU A 59 -7.06 39.60 -27.96
N THR A 60 -7.73 38.45 -28.02
CA THR A 60 -8.93 38.27 -28.85
C THR A 60 -9.81 37.20 -28.22
N THR A 61 -10.92 37.67 -27.67
CA THR A 61 -12.11 36.93 -27.29
C THR A 61 -12.65 36.16 -28.50
N GLN A 62 -12.90 34.85 -28.34
CA GLN A 62 -13.81 34.10 -29.21
C GLN A 62 -14.75 33.28 -28.31
N PRO A 63 -16.05 33.64 -28.22
CA PRO A 63 -17.05 32.93 -27.44
C PRO A 63 -17.84 31.98 -28.36
N ALA A 64 -17.86 30.67 -28.08
CA ALA A 64 -18.98 29.75 -28.44
C ALA A 64 -18.70 28.26 -28.17
N GLU A 65 -17.44 27.79 -28.09
CA GLU A 65 -17.15 26.35 -27.90
C GLU A 65 -16.51 26.01 -26.54
N THR A 66 -16.22 27.04 -25.75
CA THR A 66 -15.59 26.91 -24.43
C THR A 66 -16.56 26.38 -23.37
N GLU A 67 -17.85 26.67 -23.43
CA GLU A 67 -18.79 26.25 -22.37
C GLU A 67 -18.94 24.72 -22.30
N ALA A 68 -19.13 24.04 -23.44
CA ALA A 68 -19.29 22.57 -23.45
C ALA A 68 -18.00 21.82 -23.08
N GLN A 69 -16.82 22.34 -23.46
CA GLN A 69 -15.53 21.75 -23.07
C GLN A 69 -15.19 22.06 -21.60
N THR A 70 -15.53 23.25 -21.11
CA THR A 70 -15.33 23.60 -19.68
C THR A 70 -16.28 22.78 -18.80
N GLU A 71 -17.53 22.57 -19.23
CA GLU A 71 -18.50 21.74 -18.52
C GLU A 71 -18.09 20.26 -18.51
N ALA A 72 -17.56 19.72 -19.62
CA ALA A 72 -16.99 18.38 -19.65
C ALA A 72 -15.77 18.23 -18.73
N ILE A 73 -14.87 19.22 -18.68
CA ILE A 73 -13.69 19.21 -17.80
C ILE A 73 -14.10 19.38 -16.33
N GLU A 74 -15.09 20.22 -16.02
CA GLU A 74 -15.68 20.33 -14.68
C GLU A 74 -16.35 19.02 -14.25
N GLN A 75 -16.99 18.31 -15.18
CA GLN A 75 -17.62 17.03 -14.88
C GLN A 75 -16.59 15.94 -14.64
N ILE A 76 -15.49 15.91 -15.41
CA ILE A 76 -14.37 14.99 -15.22
C ILE A 76 -13.68 15.26 -13.88
N THR A 77 -13.34 16.52 -13.57
CA THR A 77 -12.71 16.87 -12.28
C THR A 77 -13.61 16.55 -11.09
N LYS A 78 -14.92 16.81 -11.18
CA LYS A 78 -15.88 16.44 -10.14
C LYS A 78 -16.00 14.91 -9.97
N THR A 79 -15.85 14.16 -11.05
CA THR A 79 -15.83 12.69 -11.01
C THR A 79 -14.52 12.18 -10.40
N LEU A 80 -13.38 12.77 -10.76
CA LEU A 80 -12.07 12.45 -10.18
C LEU A 80 -12.03 12.75 -8.67
N SER A 81 -12.53 13.91 -8.23
CA SER A 81 -12.63 14.22 -6.79
C SER A 81 -13.57 13.27 -6.04
N ARG A 82 -14.64 12.80 -6.67
CA ARG A 82 -15.51 11.76 -6.09
C ARG A 82 -14.80 10.41 -5.99
N MET A 83 -14.03 10.02 -7.02
CA MET A 83 -13.23 8.80 -6.98
C MET A 83 -12.14 8.88 -5.89
N GLU A 84 -11.45 10.01 -5.77
CA GLU A 84 -10.44 10.26 -4.73
C GLU A 84 -11.04 10.16 -3.32
N THR A 85 -12.22 10.76 -3.12
CA THR A 85 -12.95 10.65 -1.84
C THR A 85 -13.35 9.20 -1.55
N THR A 86 -13.78 8.45 -2.57
CA THR A 86 -14.19 7.05 -2.42
C THR A 86 -12.99 6.14 -2.15
N LEU A 87 -11.82 6.40 -2.77
CA LEU A 87 -10.59 5.68 -2.50
C LEU A 87 -10.08 5.96 -1.08
N SER A 88 -10.15 7.22 -0.63
CA SER A 88 -9.79 7.60 0.75
C SER A 88 -10.71 6.95 1.79
N ASP A 89 -12.02 6.84 1.50
CA ASP A 89 -12.98 6.11 2.35
C ASP A 89 -12.68 4.59 2.37
N LEU A 90 -12.35 4.00 1.22
CA LEU A 90 -11.97 2.58 1.14
C LEU A 90 -10.68 2.28 1.90
N ASP A 91 -9.66 3.14 1.81
CA ASP A 91 -8.40 3.00 2.53
C ASP A 91 -8.60 3.11 4.05
N SER A 92 -9.43 4.07 4.48
CA SER A 92 -9.82 4.23 5.88
C SER A 92 -10.59 3.01 6.40
N ARG A 93 -11.53 2.48 5.61
CA ARG A 93 -12.30 1.28 5.95
C ARG A 93 -11.44 0.03 5.97
N LEU A 94 -10.50 -0.10 5.03
CA LEU A 94 -9.56 -1.20 4.98
C LEU A 94 -8.65 -1.17 6.21
N THR A 95 -8.10 -0.01 6.57
CA THR A 95 -7.29 0.18 7.78
C THR A 95 -8.06 -0.21 9.04
N ASN A 96 -9.33 0.21 9.15
CA ASN A 96 -10.17 -0.14 10.31
C ASN A 96 -10.47 -1.64 10.37
N VAL A 97 -10.75 -2.28 9.23
CA VAL A 97 -10.98 -3.73 9.16
C VAL A 97 -9.71 -4.49 9.47
N GLU A 98 -8.55 -4.08 8.96
CA GLU A 98 -7.26 -4.69 9.27
C GLU A 98 -6.93 -4.58 10.76
N GLN A 99 -7.21 -3.44 11.38
CA GLN A 99 -7.08 -3.25 12.82
C GLN A 99 -8.04 -4.13 13.62
N GLU A 100 -9.31 -4.22 13.21
CA GLU A 100 -10.33 -5.05 13.87
C GLU A 100 -10.01 -6.53 13.76
N VAL A 101 -9.64 -7.01 12.57
CA VAL A 101 -9.24 -8.40 12.33
C VAL A 101 -7.98 -8.74 13.11
N THR A 102 -6.99 -7.84 13.15
CA THR A 102 -5.76 -8.04 13.92
C THR A 102 -6.03 -8.04 15.43
N ALA A 103 -6.94 -7.19 15.90
CA ALA A 103 -7.35 -7.14 17.31
C ALA A 103 -8.13 -8.40 17.71
N SER A 104 -9.05 -8.87 16.87
CA SER A 104 -9.78 -10.13 17.08
C SER A 104 -8.82 -11.31 17.12
N ALA A 105 -7.98 -11.47 16.09
CA ALA A 105 -7.03 -12.58 16.03
C ALA A 105 -6.05 -12.61 17.22
N ARG A 106 -5.65 -11.43 17.74
CA ARG A 106 -4.84 -11.31 18.97
C ARG A 106 -5.64 -11.68 20.22
N ALA A 107 -6.90 -11.30 20.30
CA ALA A 107 -7.78 -11.66 21.41
C ALA A 107 -8.11 -13.16 21.43
N ASP A 108 -8.35 -13.75 20.26
CA ASP A 108 -8.60 -15.18 20.06
C ASP A 108 -7.37 -15.99 20.50
N LEU A 109 -6.18 -15.64 20.01
CA LEU A 109 -4.94 -16.28 20.43
C LEU A 109 -4.69 -16.15 21.94
N LYS A 110 -4.98 -14.99 22.54
CA LYS A 110 -4.84 -14.78 23.98
C LYS A 110 -5.78 -15.69 24.78
N ASN A 111 -7.02 -15.84 24.34
CA ASN A 111 -8.01 -16.69 25.00
C ASN A 111 -7.65 -18.18 24.84
N GLU A 112 -7.18 -18.60 23.67
CA GLU A 112 -6.70 -19.97 23.41
C GLU A 112 -5.48 -20.32 24.27
N VAL A 113 -4.47 -19.44 24.30
CA VAL A 113 -3.27 -19.60 25.15
C VAL A 113 -3.66 -19.69 26.62
N PHE A 114 -4.56 -18.80 27.09
CA PHE A 114 -5.02 -18.84 28.47
C PHE A 114 -5.81 -20.12 28.79
N GLY A 115 -6.67 -20.59 27.88
CA GLY A 115 -7.46 -21.80 28.06
C GLY A 115 -6.62 -23.09 28.08
N ALA A 116 -5.52 -23.13 27.33
CA ALA A 116 -4.61 -24.28 27.27
C ALA A 116 -3.74 -24.45 28.53
N LEU A 117 -3.57 -23.38 29.32
CA LEU A 117 -2.76 -23.41 30.53
C LEU A 117 -3.43 -24.23 31.65
N PRO A 118 -2.66 -25.05 32.39
CA PRO A 118 -3.18 -25.70 33.59
C PRO A 118 -3.53 -24.67 34.66
N GLU A 119 -4.49 -24.99 35.52
CA GLU A 119 -4.82 -24.17 36.70
C GLU A 119 -3.91 -24.56 37.87
N TYR A 120 -3.35 -23.57 38.55
CA TYR A 120 -2.51 -23.81 39.71
C TYR A 120 -3.38 -23.96 40.98
N ASP A 121 -3.57 -25.21 41.42
CA ASP A 121 -4.13 -25.60 42.72
C ASP A 121 -3.05 -26.20 43.66
N SER A 122 -2.96 -25.68 44.88
CA SER A 122 -1.82 -25.83 45.81
C SER A 122 -1.44 -27.26 46.22
N GLU A 123 -2.26 -28.28 45.96
CA GLU A 123 -2.02 -29.65 46.46
C GLU A 123 -1.85 -30.71 45.35
N ASP A 124 -2.37 -30.49 44.14
CA ASP A 124 -2.35 -31.47 43.01
C ASP A 124 -2.12 -30.80 41.63
N SER A 125 -1.57 -29.57 41.60
CA SER A 125 -1.33 -28.84 40.35
C SER A 125 -0.52 -29.64 39.33
N PRO A 126 -0.93 -29.66 38.05
CA PRO A 126 -0.04 -30.05 36.97
C PRO A 126 1.19 -29.14 37.00
N ASP A 127 2.38 -29.69 36.73
CA ASP A 127 3.52 -28.89 36.33
C ASP A 127 3.06 -27.94 35.21
N GLY A 128 3.42 -26.67 35.30
CA GLY A 128 2.98 -25.67 34.31
C GLY A 128 3.32 -26.10 32.89
N LYS A 129 2.71 -25.46 31.88
CA LYS A 129 3.04 -25.73 30.48
C LYS A 129 4.01 -24.70 29.92
N SER A 130 4.92 -25.16 29.08
CA SER A 130 5.82 -24.30 28.33
C SER A 130 5.13 -23.67 27.11
N ALA A 131 5.71 -22.58 26.60
CA ALA A 131 5.24 -21.95 25.36
C ALA A 131 5.27 -22.91 24.15
N ALA A 132 6.17 -23.90 24.14
CA ALA A 132 6.28 -24.89 23.07
C ALA A 132 5.11 -25.88 23.10
N GLU A 133 4.78 -26.40 24.29
CA GLU A 133 3.66 -27.34 24.47
C GLU A 133 2.32 -26.68 24.15
N ILE A 134 2.11 -25.44 24.59
CA ILE A 134 0.88 -24.70 24.29
C ILE A 134 0.78 -24.40 22.80
N ALA A 135 1.88 -24.03 22.15
CA ALA A 135 1.91 -23.78 20.71
C ALA A 135 1.56 -25.03 19.89
N GLU A 136 2.01 -26.21 20.31
CA GLU A 136 1.64 -27.47 19.68
C GLU A 136 0.15 -27.79 19.89
N GLU A 137 -0.38 -27.59 21.09
CA GLU A 137 -1.78 -27.86 21.44
C GLU A 137 -2.76 -26.99 20.66
N ILE A 138 -2.47 -25.70 20.51
CA ILE A 138 -3.34 -24.74 19.78
C ILE A 138 -2.94 -24.58 18.30
N ASN A 139 -1.97 -25.38 17.82
CA ASN A 139 -1.44 -25.31 16.45
C ASN A 139 -1.02 -23.88 16.03
N SER A 140 -0.23 -23.23 16.88
CA SER A 140 0.26 -21.86 16.70
C SER A 140 1.79 -21.78 16.76
N GLN A 141 2.33 -20.58 16.58
CA GLN A 141 3.77 -20.34 16.60
C GLN A 141 4.25 -20.11 18.03
N ARG A 142 5.32 -20.83 18.42
CA ARG A 142 5.97 -20.70 19.74
C ARG A 142 6.26 -19.24 20.10
N ASP A 143 6.82 -18.46 19.19
CA ASP A 143 7.21 -17.07 19.46
C ASP A 143 5.99 -16.21 19.80
N ARG A 144 4.88 -16.39 19.06
CA ARG A 144 3.61 -15.67 19.32
C ARG A 144 3.00 -16.06 20.66
N VAL A 145 3.06 -17.35 21.00
CA VAL A 145 2.59 -17.85 22.30
C VAL A 145 3.45 -17.30 23.44
N SER A 146 4.78 -17.28 23.27
CA SER A 146 5.72 -16.70 24.24
C SER A 146 5.41 -15.23 24.50
N ASP A 147 5.23 -14.42 23.44
CA ASP A 147 4.87 -13.00 23.57
C ASP A 147 3.55 -12.80 24.33
N VAL A 148 2.56 -13.66 24.08
CA VAL A 148 1.26 -13.61 24.76
C VAL A 148 1.40 -14.01 26.23
N LEU A 149 2.16 -15.05 26.54
CA LEU A 149 2.42 -15.48 27.91
C LEU A 149 3.13 -14.40 28.72
N THR A 150 4.22 -13.82 28.19
CA THR A 150 4.91 -12.69 28.85
C THR A 150 3.97 -11.53 29.11
N ARG A 151 3.10 -11.17 28.15
CA ARG A 151 2.12 -10.10 28.37
C ARG A 151 1.05 -10.48 29.40
N LEU A 152 0.57 -11.72 29.41
CA LEU A 152 -0.41 -12.18 30.40
C LEU A 152 0.17 -12.13 31.81
N GLU A 153 1.42 -12.56 31.98
CA GLU A 153 2.16 -12.46 33.25
C GLU A 153 2.34 -10.99 33.67
N GLU A 154 2.92 -10.15 32.81
CA GLU A 154 3.28 -8.77 33.16
C GLU A 154 2.08 -7.82 33.32
N GLN A 155 1.03 -7.98 32.50
CA GLN A 155 -0.07 -7.01 32.42
C GLN A 155 -1.29 -7.40 33.25
N THR A 156 -1.56 -8.70 33.37
CA THR A 156 -2.81 -9.18 34.00
C THR A 156 -2.57 -9.87 35.33
N GLY A 157 -1.38 -10.44 35.54
CA GLY A 157 -1.10 -11.32 36.67
C GLY A 157 -1.93 -12.60 36.68
N ALA A 158 -2.74 -12.87 35.64
CA ALA A 158 -3.65 -14.02 35.61
C ALA A 158 -2.93 -15.38 35.43
N ILE A 159 -1.64 -15.33 35.13
CA ILE A 159 -0.77 -16.51 35.00
C ILE A 159 0.53 -16.25 35.74
N ARG A 160 1.20 -17.32 36.14
CA ARG A 160 2.45 -17.27 36.88
C ARG A 160 3.44 -18.30 36.35
N VAL A 161 4.72 -17.98 36.46
CA VAL A 161 5.80 -18.96 36.21
C VAL A 161 5.87 -19.93 37.39
N THR A 162 5.71 -21.21 37.10
CA THR A 162 5.73 -22.30 38.09
C THR A 162 7.11 -22.95 38.19
N ALA A 163 7.79 -23.07 37.06
CA ALA A 163 9.15 -23.61 36.97
C ALA A 163 9.94 -22.92 35.86
N SER A 164 11.26 -22.95 35.99
CA SER A 164 12.20 -22.52 34.95
C SER A 164 13.33 -23.53 34.91
N GLU A 165 13.37 -24.33 33.84
CA GLU A 165 14.36 -25.39 33.66
C GLU A 165 15.05 -25.22 32.30
N GLU A 166 16.38 -25.32 32.27
CA GLU A 166 17.18 -25.24 31.03
C GLU A 166 16.90 -24.01 30.14
N GLY A 167 16.44 -22.89 30.73
CA GLY A 167 16.08 -21.68 30.00
C GLY A 167 14.65 -21.69 29.41
N GLN A 168 13.86 -22.72 29.71
CA GLN A 168 12.44 -22.81 29.38
C GLN A 168 11.59 -22.49 30.62
N GLN A 169 10.70 -21.52 30.47
CA GLN A 169 9.72 -21.16 31.50
C GLN A 169 8.44 -21.98 31.31
N PHE A 170 7.85 -22.39 32.43
CA PHE A 170 6.59 -23.11 32.52
C PHE A 170 5.55 -22.25 33.23
N TYR A 171 4.37 -22.13 32.65
CA TYR A 171 3.32 -21.22 33.08
C TYR A 171 2.08 -22.00 33.53
N ALA A 172 1.39 -21.48 34.53
CA ALA A 172 0.07 -21.94 34.94
C ALA A 172 -0.84 -20.74 35.21
N ARG A 173 -2.14 -20.93 35.08
CA ARG A 173 -3.15 -19.95 35.50
C ARG A 173 -3.14 -19.84 37.01
N GLU A 174 -3.27 -18.62 37.52
CA GLU A 174 -3.50 -18.42 38.94
C GLU A 174 -4.93 -18.90 39.26
N GLY A 175 -5.03 -19.99 40.04
CA GLY A 175 -6.31 -20.53 40.49
C GLY A 175 -7.04 -19.51 41.35
N GLY A 176 -8.35 -19.36 41.12
CA GLY A 176 -9.15 -18.30 41.74
C GLY A 176 -9.13 -18.29 43.27
N LEU A 177 -9.10 -17.08 43.82
CA LEU A 177 -9.67 -16.76 45.15
C LEU A 177 -11.19 -16.94 45.16
#